data_AF-A0A4Q9NBE2-F1
#
_entry.id   AF-A0A4Q9NBE2-F1
#
_cell.length_a   1.000
_cell.length_b   1.000
_cell.length_c   1.000
_cell.angle_alpha   90.00
_cell.angle_beta   90.00
_cell.angle_gamma   90.00
#
_symmetry.space_group_name_H-M   'P 1'
#
loop_
_entity.id
_entity.type
_entity.pdbx_description
1 polymer ?
#
loop_
_entity_poly.entity_id
_entity_poly.type
_entity_poly.pdbx_seq_one_letter_code
_entity_poly.pdbx_strand_id
1 'polypeptide(L)'
;MLIWSFVKVPSSKGLFEHCALLGSAMSYALLSELNSVLCIYSTLDVNVPDFTRYAKSEQAQHVQLLIIPVAFTLVRFSGIVVISAGRSLYGSAVLWVPLQLIDHWDNRAAAFFAPFSFVLATLGTNISANSLSAANDMTVLFPRYINVRRGQMICEILGEWALCP
;
A
#
# COMPACT_ATOMS: atom_id res chain seq x y z
N MET A 1 9.23 -9.37 8.12
CA MET A 1 7.86 -9.89 8.32
C MET A 1 7.66 -11.23 7.61
N LEU A 2 7.79 -11.30 6.28
CA LEU A 2 7.58 -12.55 5.52
C LEU A 2 8.37 -13.76 6.05
N ILE A 3 9.69 -13.65 6.19
CA ILE A 3 10.55 -14.74 6.70
C ILE A 3 10.13 -15.14 8.12
N TRP A 4 9.81 -14.17 8.97
CA TRP A 4 9.34 -14.42 10.33
C TRP A 4 8.03 -15.23 10.34
N SER A 5 7.08 -14.93 9.44
CA SER A 5 5.82 -15.65 9.32
C SER A 5 6.03 -17.13 9.00
N PHE A 6 6.95 -17.45 8.07
CA PHE A 6 7.28 -18.84 7.74
C PHE A 6 8.02 -19.58 8.85
N VAL A 7 8.82 -18.87 9.66
CA VAL A 7 9.60 -19.50 10.76
C VAL A 7 8.75 -19.70 12.01
N LYS A 8 7.83 -18.78 12.32
CA LYS A 8 7.05 -18.83 13.57
C LYS A 8 5.81 -19.70 13.48
N VAL A 9 5.18 -19.82 12.31
CA VAL A 9 3.99 -20.66 12.15
C VAL A 9 4.38 -22.14 12.24
N PRO A 10 3.81 -22.92 13.17
CA PRO A 10 4.05 -24.36 13.22
C PRO A 10 3.56 -25.03 11.94
N SER A 11 4.32 -25.99 11.41
CA SER A 11 3.97 -26.73 10.17
C SER A 11 2.62 -27.45 10.25
N SER A 12 2.08 -27.66 11.45
CA SER A 12 0.79 -28.31 11.71
C SER A 12 -0.44 -27.43 11.50
N LYS A 13 -0.32 -26.09 11.55
CA LYS A 13 -1.48 -25.19 11.45
C LYS A 13 -1.78 -24.68 10.03
N GLY A 14 -0.86 -24.92 9.08
CA GLY A 14 -0.98 -24.40 7.72
C GLY A 14 -0.93 -22.86 7.66
N LEU A 15 -0.51 -22.35 6.51
CA LEU A 15 -0.39 -20.91 6.24
C LEU A 15 -1.43 -20.42 5.23
N PHE A 16 -2.13 -21.34 4.58
CA PHE A 16 -3.12 -21.06 3.56
C PHE A 16 -4.40 -21.84 3.88
N GLU A 17 -5.49 -21.10 4.09
CA GLU A 17 -6.81 -21.69 4.21
C GLU A 17 -7.44 -21.80 2.81
N HIS A 18 -8.18 -22.88 2.58
CA HIS A 18 -8.89 -23.06 1.31
C HIS A 18 -10.17 -22.23 1.32
N CYS A 19 -10.54 -21.71 0.15
CA CYS A 19 -11.77 -20.94 -0.01
C CYS A 19 -12.99 -21.82 0.32
N ALA A 20 -13.83 -21.37 1.25
CA ALA A 20 -15.07 -22.07 1.64
C ALA A 20 -16.26 -21.74 0.72
N LEU A 21 -16.11 -20.76 -0.19
CA LEU A 21 -17.17 -20.32 -1.10
C LEU A 21 -17.18 -21.18 -2.37
N LEU A 22 -18.38 -21.57 -2.82
CA LEU A 22 -18.60 -22.37 -4.03
C LEU A 22 -19.66 -21.72 -4.92
N GLY A 23 -19.59 -21.99 -6.23
CA GLY A 23 -20.60 -21.57 -7.21
C GLY A 23 -20.65 -20.04 -7.44
N SER A 24 -21.86 -19.50 -7.60
CA SER A 24 -22.07 -18.08 -7.91
C SER A 24 -21.55 -17.13 -6.82
N ALA A 25 -21.60 -17.54 -5.55
CA ALA A 25 -21.09 -16.74 -4.44
C ALA A 25 -19.58 -16.47 -4.55
N MET A 26 -18.80 -17.43 -5.05
CA MET A 26 -17.37 -17.24 -5.33
C MET A 26 -17.15 -16.22 -6.46
N SER A 27 -17.94 -16.31 -7.53
CA SER A 27 -17.85 -15.37 -8.66
C SER A 27 -18.20 -13.94 -8.23
N TYR A 28 -19.25 -13.76 -7.42
CA TYR A 28 -19.59 -12.44 -6.88
C TYR A 28 -18.51 -11.88 -5.94
N ALA A 29 -17.95 -12.73 -5.07
CA ALA A 29 -16.84 -12.32 -4.22
C ALA A 29 -15.63 -11.88 -5.06
N LEU A 30 -15.27 -12.66 -6.09
CA LEU A 30 -14.17 -12.31 -6.99
C LEU A 30 -14.41 -10.96 -7.69
N LEU A 31 -15.61 -10.73 -8.23
CA LEU A 31 -15.95 -9.47 -8.88
C LEU A 31 -15.93 -8.28 -7.90
N SER A 32 -16.41 -8.49 -6.67
CA SER A 32 -16.39 -7.46 -5.63
C SER A 32 -14.95 -7.09 -5.24
N GLU A 33 -14.07 -8.08 -5.06
CA GLU A 33 -12.66 -7.85 -4.75
C GLU A 33 -11.93 -7.16 -5.91
N LEU A 34 -12.17 -7.57 -7.16
CA LEU A 34 -11.62 -6.89 -8.33
C LEU A 34 -12.05 -5.42 -8.39
N ASN A 35 -13.34 -5.15 -8.16
CA ASN A 35 -13.85 -3.78 -8.12
C ASN A 35 -13.24 -2.96 -6.98
N SER A 36 -13.07 -3.55 -5.79
CA SER A 36 -12.44 -2.92 -4.63
C SER A 36 -10.99 -2.50 -4.94
N VAL A 37 -10.22 -3.40 -5.55
CA VAL A 37 -8.83 -3.11 -5.94
C VAL A 37 -8.79 -2.00 -7.00
N LEU A 38 -9.59 -2.09 -8.06
CA LEU A 38 -9.62 -1.07 -9.12
C LEU A 38 -10.03 0.30 -8.58
N CYS A 39 -10.99 0.35 -7.64
CA CYS A 39 -11.44 1.60 -7.04
C CYS A 39 -10.33 2.31 -6.25
N ILE A 40 -9.54 1.57 -5.47
CA ILE A 40 -8.40 2.13 -4.71
C ILE A 40 -7.35 2.79 -5.62
N TYR A 41 -7.13 2.27 -6.83
CA TYR A 41 -6.11 2.80 -7.75
C TYR A 41 -6.68 3.77 -8.79
N SER A 42 -7.99 3.95 -8.86
CA SER A 42 -8.64 4.85 -9.83
C SER A 42 -8.13 6.29 -9.76
N THR A 43 -7.83 6.79 -8.55
CA THR A 43 -7.29 8.14 -8.35
C THR A 43 -5.87 8.27 -8.89
N LEU A 44 -5.09 7.20 -8.82
CA LEU A 44 -3.75 7.14 -9.39
C LEU A 44 -3.80 7.06 -10.91
N ASP A 45 -4.74 6.32 -11.48
CA ASP A 45 -4.87 6.19 -12.93
C ASP A 45 -5.17 7.54 -13.60
N VAL A 46 -6.01 8.38 -12.98
CA VAL A 46 -6.31 9.71 -13.51
C VAL A 46 -5.17 10.72 -13.34
N ASN A 47 -4.25 10.48 -12.40
CA ASN A 47 -3.11 11.36 -12.13
C ASN A 47 -1.79 10.88 -12.77
N VAL A 48 -1.76 9.75 -13.48
CA VAL A 48 -0.59 9.31 -14.27
C VAL A 48 0.01 10.41 -15.16
N PRO A 49 -0.77 11.28 -15.83
CA PRO A 49 -0.22 12.38 -16.63
C PRO A 49 0.69 13.36 -15.87
N ASP A 50 0.53 13.47 -14.55
CA ASP A 50 1.37 14.30 -13.70
C ASP A 50 2.81 13.79 -13.65
N PHE A 51 3.00 12.47 -13.70
CA PHE A 51 4.33 11.85 -13.68
C PHE A 51 4.94 11.78 -15.07
N THR A 52 4.13 11.44 -16.09
CA THR A 52 4.64 11.28 -17.46
C THR A 52 5.08 12.61 -18.05
N ARG A 53 4.53 13.75 -17.59
CA ARG A 53 5.04 15.09 -17.93
C ARG A 53 6.51 15.30 -17.56
N TYR A 54 6.99 14.66 -16.49
CA TYR A 54 8.39 14.74 -16.06
C TYR A 54 9.26 13.63 -16.69
N ALA A 55 8.68 12.72 -17.45
CA ALA A 55 9.42 11.66 -18.14
C ALA A 55 10.22 12.22 -19.33
N LYS A 56 11.47 11.78 -19.46
CA LYS A 56 12.35 12.19 -20.58
C LYS A 56 12.01 11.50 -21.91
N SER A 57 11.27 10.39 -21.85
CA SER A 57 10.87 9.58 -23.00
C SER A 57 9.57 8.85 -22.70
N GLU A 58 8.68 8.79 -23.68
CA GLU A 58 7.43 8.01 -23.61
C GLU A 58 7.69 6.51 -23.41
N GLN A 59 8.87 6.02 -23.85
CA GLN A 59 9.24 4.63 -23.65
C GLN A 59 9.45 4.27 -22.17
N ALA A 60 9.70 5.25 -21.30
CA ALA A 60 9.91 5.02 -19.87
C ALA A 60 8.71 4.36 -19.18
N GLN A 61 7.50 4.54 -19.70
CA GLN A 61 6.29 3.94 -19.13
C GLN A 61 6.21 2.42 -19.36
N HIS A 62 6.87 1.87 -20.38
CA HIS A 62 6.81 0.43 -20.68
C HIS A 62 7.38 -0.44 -19.55
N VAL A 63 8.28 0.13 -18.76
CA VAL A 63 8.84 -0.52 -17.57
C VAL A 63 7.75 -0.81 -16.53
N GLN A 64 6.73 0.05 -16.43
CA GLN A 64 5.64 -0.11 -15.47
C GLN A 64 4.79 -1.35 -15.77
N LEU A 65 4.65 -1.74 -17.04
CA LEU A 65 3.92 -2.94 -17.46
C LEU A 65 4.45 -4.21 -16.78
N LEU A 66 5.77 -4.27 -16.54
CA LEU A 66 6.42 -5.40 -15.87
C LEU A 66 6.55 -5.17 -14.37
N ILE A 67 7.00 -3.97 -13.96
CA ILE A 67 7.30 -3.68 -12.55
C ILE A 67 6.03 -3.68 -11.70
N ILE A 68 4.93 -3.08 -12.17
CA ILE A 68 3.70 -2.95 -11.36
C ILE A 68 3.15 -4.33 -11.02
N PRO A 69 2.87 -5.25 -11.97
CA PRO A 69 2.33 -6.56 -11.63
C PRO A 69 3.26 -7.37 -10.72
N VAL A 70 4.57 -7.35 -10.98
CA VAL A 70 5.54 -8.13 -10.20
C VAL A 70 5.65 -7.59 -8.77
N ALA A 71 5.86 -6.28 -8.61
CA ALA A 71 6.00 -5.65 -7.31
C ALA A 71 4.71 -5.79 -6.48
N PHE A 72 3.55 -5.54 -7.09
CA PHE A 72 2.27 -5.64 -6.40
C PHE A 72 1.98 -7.08 -5.99
N THR A 73 2.26 -8.06 -6.85
CA THR A 73 2.07 -9.48 -6.51
C THR A 73 2.93 -9.87 -5.32
N LEU A 74 4.21 -9.49 -5.29
CA LEU A 74 5.12 -9.81 -4.19
C LEU A 74 4.69 -9.15 -2.87
N VAL A 75 4.34 -7.87 -2.91
CA VAL A 75 3.90 -7.14 -1.71
C VAL A 75 2.58 -7.68 -1.19
N ARG A 76 1.58 -7.89 -2.07
CA ARG A 76 0.27 -8.44 -1.70
C ARG A 76 0.39 -9.85 -1.15
N PHE A 77 1.19 -10.70 -1.80
CA PHE A 77 1.50 -12.04 -1.30
C PHE A 77 2.10 -11.97 0.10
N SER A 78 3.06 -11.06 0.34
CA SER A 78 3.66 -10.92 1.65
C SER A 78 2.67 -10.48 2.73
N GLY A 79 1.73 -9.60 2.40
CA GLY A 79 0.66 -9.19 3.31
C GLY A 79 -0.26 -10.36 3.69
N ILE A 80 -0.70 -11.15 2.71
CA ILE A 80 -1.56 -12.32 2.93
C ILE A 80 -0.88 -13.34 3.85
N VAL A 81 0.38 -13.66 3.59
CA VAL A 81 1.19 -14.59 4.41
C VAL A 81 1.32 -14.08 5.85
N VAL A 82 1.59 -12.78 6.03
CA VAL A 82 1.77 -12.18 7.36
C VAL A 82 0.46 -12.17 8.16
N ILE A 83 -0.66 -11.79 7.53
CA ILE A 83 -1.98 -11.77 8.17
C ILE A 83 -2.41 -13.20 8.53
N SER A 84 -2.20 -14.16 7.63
CA SER A 84 -2.50 -15.57 7.88
C SER A 84 -1.67 -16.14 9.04
N ALA A 85 -0.38 -15.82 9.10
CA ALA A 85 0.48 -16.18 10.22
C ALA A 85 -0.01 -15.56 11.54
N GLY A 86 -0.42 -14.28 11.53
CA GLY A 86 -1.01 -13.60 12.69
C GLY A 86 -2.25 -14.33 13.21
N ARG A 87 -3.16 -14.72 12.31
CA ARG A 87 -4.37 -15.49 12.66
C ARG A 87 -4.03 -16.86 13.26
N SER A 88 -3.07 -17.57 12.67
CA SER A 88 -2.64 -18.90 13.12
C SER A 88 -1.96 -18.88 14.51
N LEU A 89 -1.20 -17.82 14.80
CA LEU A 89 -0.44 -17.65 16.03
C LEU A 89 -1.25 -17.04 17.18
N TYR A 90 -2.08 -16.02 16.89
CA TYR A 90 -2.74 -15.20 17.91
C TYR A 90 -4.28 -15.32 17.93
N GLY A 91 -4.89 -16.11 17.06
CA GLY A 91 -6.32 -16.46 17.10
C GLY A 91 -7.24 -15.53 16.28
N SER A 92 -8.53 -15.50 16.66
CA SER A 92 -9.67 -15.09 15.82
C SER A 92 -9.78 -13.61 15.47
N ALA A 93 -9.01 -12.73 16.13
CA ALA A 93 -8.94 -11.33 15.73
C ALA A 93 -7.95 -11.23 14.57
N VAL A 94 -8.46 -11.03 13.35
CA VAL A 94 -7.63 -10.68 12.20
C VAL A 94 -6.89 -9.39 12.57
N LEU A 95 -5.63 -9.51 12.97
CA LEU A 95 -4.74 -8.37 13.15
C LEU A 95 -4.47 -7.81 11.77
N TRP A 96 -5.38 -6.95 11.32
CA TRP A 96 -5.27 -6.25 10.04
C TRP A 96 -4.07 -5.32 10.08
N VAL A 97 -3.82 -4.72 11.25
CA VAL A 97 -2.72 -3.79 11.48
C VAL A 97 -1.43 -4.60 11.69
N PRO A 98 -0.47 -4.60 10.75
CA PRO A 98 0.77 -5.36 10.88
C PRO A 98 1.60 -4.89 12.07
N LEU A 99 1.46 -3.62 12.46
CA LEU A 99 2.15 -3.01 13.60
C LEU A 99 1.83 -3.73 14.91
N GLN A 100 0.58 -4.13 15.12
CA GLN A 100 0.16 -4.88 16.31
C GLN A 100 0.84 -6.26 16.38
N LEU A 101 1.21 -6.84 15.24
CA LEU A 101 1.95 -8.10 15.19
C LEU A 101 3.42 -7.90 15.61
N ILE A 102 3.98 -6.72 15.36
CA ILE A 102 5.35 -6.36 15.74
C ILE A 102 5.46 -6.15 17.24
N ASP A 103 4.40 -5.66 17.90
CA ASP A 103 4.38 -5.47 19.35
C ASP A 103 4.59 -6.77 20.13
N HIS A 104 4.34 -7.92 19.49
CA HIS A 104 4.61 -9.25 20.04
C HIS A 104 6.04 -9.76 19.81
N TRP A 105 6.93 -8.95 19.23
CA TRP A 105 8.31 -9.36 18.94
C TRP A 105 9.25 -8.98 20.10
N ASP A 106 9.90 -9.98 20.71
CA ASP A 106 10.85 -9.75 21.81
C ASP A 106 12.15 -9.05 21.38
N ASN A 107 12.44 -8.98 20.08
CA ASN A 107 13.67 -8.40 19.56
C ASN A 107 13.52 -6.89 19.31
N ARG A 108 14.17 -6.09 20.18
CA ARG A 108 14.17 -4.61 20.12
C ARG A 108 14.61 -4.03 18.77
N ALA A 109 15.60 -4.63 18.10
CA ALA A 109 16.06 -4.13 16.80
C ALA A 109 15.00 -4.39 15.72
N ALA A 110 14.40 -5.58 15.72
CA ALA A 110 13.33 -5.94 14.79
C ALA A 110 12.07 -5.10 15.02
N ALA A 111 11.75 -4.81 16.28
CA ALA A 111 10.65 -3.93 16.69
C ALA A 111 10.88 -2.45 16.33
N PHE A 112 12.12 -2.02 16.07
CA PHE A 112 12.41 -0.68 15.55
C PHE A 112 12.40 -0.63 14.02
N PHE A 113 13.18 -1.50 13.36
CA PHE A 113 13.37 -1.43 11.91
C PHE A 113 12.11 -1.78 11.12
N ALA A 114 11.27 -2.68 11.64
CA ALA A 114 10.04 -3.04 10.95
C ALA A 114 9.04 -1.87 10.85
N PRO A 115 8.59 -1.23 11.94
CA PRO A 115 7.72 -0.06 11.85
C PRO A 115 8.40 1.14 11.19
N PHE A 116 9.72 1.31 11.36
CA PHE A 116 10.46 2.35 10.63
C PHE A 116 10.36 2.18 9.11
N SER A 117 10.45 0.94 8.61
CA SER A 117 10.25 0.66 7.18
C SER A 117 8.81 0.96 6.71
N PHE A 118 7.81 0.73 7.56
CA PHE A 118 6.42 1.12 7.28
C PHE A 118 6.27 2.63 7.19
N VAL A 119 6.88 3.40 8.11
CA VAL A 119 6.88 4.87 8.07
C VAL A 119 7.49 5.37 6.75
N LEU A 120 8.64 4.84 6.35
CA LEU A 120 9.27 5.21 5.08
C LEU A 120 8.40 4.87 3.86
N ALA A 121 7.78 3.70 3.87
CA ALA A 121 6.89 3.27 2.80
C ALA A 121 5.66 4.19 2.70
N THR A 122 5.00 4.49 3.83
CA THR A 122 3.83 5.37 3.88
C THR A 122 4.17 6.78 3.42
N LEU A 123 5.28 7.36 3.88
CA LEU A 123 5.73 8.67 3.43
C LEU A 123 6.01 8.68 1.92
N GLY A 124 6.72 7.67 1.41
CA GLY A 124 7.01 7.57 -0.01
C GLY A 124 5.75 7.43 -0.87
N THR A 125 4.79 6.62 -0.43
CA THR A 125 3.51 6.46 -1.13
C THR A 125 2.69 7.74 -1.11
N ASN A 126 2.58 8.45 0.01
CA ASN A 126 1.79 9.69 0.07
C ASN A 126 2.40 10.82 -0.77
N ILE A 127 3.73 10.97 -0.75
CA ILE A 127 4.42 11.98 -1.58
C ILE A 127 4.18 11.69 -3.06
N SER A 128 4.38 10.45 -3.48
CA SER A 128 4.19 10.06 -4.88
C SER A 128 2.72 10.13 -5.29
N ALA A 129 1.84 9.41 -4.59
CA ALA A 129 0.45 9.21 -5.02
C ALA A 129 -0.44 10.46 -4.91
N ASN A 130 -0.25 11.27 -3.87
CA ASN A 130 -1.21 12.33 -3.52
C ASN A 130 -0.58 13.73 -3.58
N SER A 131 0.58 13.92 -2.94
CA SER A 131 1.19 15.25 -2.75
C SER A 131 1.62 15.88 -4.08
N LEU A 132 2.18 15.10 -5.01
CA LEU A 132 2.64 15.62 -6.31
C LEU A 132 1.48 16.12 -7.19
N SER A 133 0.40 15.35 -7.29
CA SER A 133 -0.76 15.70 -8.11
C SER A 133 -1.46 16.95 -7.59
N ALA A 134 -1.73 17.00 -6.27
CA ALA A 134 -2.30 18.18 -5.62
C ALA A 134 -1.42 19.43 -5.78
N ALA A 135 -0.09 19.28 -5.69
CA ALA A 135 0.84 20.39 -5.89
C ALA A 135 0.84 20.91 -7.34
N ASN A 136 0.73 20.02 -8.32
CA ASN A 136 0.61 20.40 -9.72
C ASN A 136 -0.68 21.19 -9.95
N ASP A 137 -1.82 20.72 -9.45
CA ASP A 137 -3.11 21.41 -9.58
C ASP A 137 -3.07 22.81 -8.94
N MET A 138 -2.54 22.92 -7.72
CA MET A 138 -2.41 24.22 -7.04
C MET A 138 -1.48 25.18 -7.77
N THR A 139 -0.42 24.67 -8.40
CA THR A 139 0.51 25.49 -9.18
C THR A 139 -0.16 26.01 -10.45
N VAL A 140 -1.08 25.25 -11.06
CA VAL A 140 -1.88 25.71 -12.21
C VAL A 140 -2.92 26.74 -11.80
N LEU A 141 -3.57 26.57 -10.64
CA LEU A 141 -4.59 27.50 -10.14
C LEU A 141 -4.01 28.85 -9.69
N PHE A 142 -2.87 28.85 -9.00
CA PHE A 142 -2.24 30.05 -8.44
C PHE A 142 -0.74 30.15 -8.74
N PRO A 143 -0.33 30.22 -10.02
CA PRO A 143 1.07 30.10 -10.44
C PRO A 143 1.97 31.22 -9.91
N ARG A 144 1.39 32.38 -9.57
CA ARG A 144 2.14 33.52 -9.02
C ARG A 144 2.52 33.33 -7.55
N TYR A 145 1.80 32.50 -6.81
CA TYR A 145 1.93 32.36 -5.36
C TYR A 145 2.46 30.99 -4.93
N ILE A 146 2.08 29.95 -5.66
CA ILE A 146 2.38 28.55 -5.34
C ILE A 146 3.34 27.98 -6.39
N ASN A 147 4.44 27.43 -5.90
CA ASN A 147 5.30 26.56 -6.67
C ASN A 147 5.12 25.11 -6.18
N VAL A 148 5.60 24.13 -6.95
CA VAL A 148 5.40 22.70 -6.63
C VAL A 148 5.86 22.36 -5.20
N ARG A 149 6.99 22.89 -4.73
CA ARG A 149 7.49 22.64 -3.36
C ARG A 149 6.55 23.18 -2.28
N ARG A 150 6.01 24.39 -2.48
CA ARG A 150 5.03 24.99 -1.57
C ARG A 150 3.68 24.28 -1.64
N GLY A 151 3.26 23.86 -2.84
CA GLY A 151 2.04 23.09 -3.05
C GLY A 151 2.06 21.76 -2.31
N GLN A 152 3.19 21.04 -2.33
CA GLN A 152 3.37 19.79 -1.58
C GLN A 152 3.21 20.01 -0.07
N MET A 153 3.87 21.03 0.48
CA MET A 153 3.75 21.37 1.91
C MET A 153 2.32 21.75 2.32
N ILE A 154 1.61 22.51 1.47
CA ILE A 154 0.21 22.86 1.71
C ILE A 154 -0.68 21.61 1.68
N CYS A 155 -0.45 20.71 0.72
CA CYS A 155 -1.18 19.44 0.60
C CYS A 155 -0.98 18.56 1.84
N GLU A 156 0.25 18.42 2.32
CA GLU A 156 0.56 17.62 3.51
C GLU A 156 -0.10 18.19 4.77
N ILE A 157 -0.01 19.52 4.97
CA ILE A 157 -0.62 20.16 6.15
C ILE A 157 -2.15 20.08 6.11
N LEU A 158 -2.78 20.37 4.97
CA LEU A 158 -4.24 20.35 4.88
C LEU A 158 -4.80 18.92 4.82
N GLY A 159 -4.17 18.07 4.00
CA GLY A 159 -4.61 16.69 3.75
C GLY A 159 -4.40 15.76 4.93
N GLU A 160 -3.19 15.75 5.50
CA GLU A 160 -2.85 14.78 6.56
C GLU A 160 -3.10 15.35 7.96
N TRP A 161 -2.75 16.63 8.20
CA TRP A 161 -2.80 17.19 9.56
C TRP A 161 -4.13 17.88 9.90
N ALA A 162 -4.75 18.60 8.96
CA ALA A 162 -5.98 19.34 9.25
C ALA A 162 -7.25 18.50 9.08
N LEU A 163 -7.28 17.60 8.09
CA LEU A 163 -8.47 16.79 7.79
C LEU A 163 -8.56 15.49 8.62
N CYS A 164 -7.47 15.03 9.24
CA CYS A 164 -7.40 13.82 10.08
C CYS A 164 -8.31 12.66 9.61
N PRO A 165 -8.10 12.14 8.39
CA PRO A 165 -8.90 11.07 7.82
C PRO A 165 -8.72 9.71 8.54
#